data_AF-A0A5P8WAB0-F1
#
_entry.id   AF-A0A5P8WAB0-F1
#
_cell.length_a   1.000
_cell.length_b   1.000
_cell.length_c   1.000
_cell.angle_alpha   90.00
_cell.angle_beta   90.00
_cell.angle_gamma   90.00
#
_symmetry.space_group_name_H-M   'P 1'
#
loop_
_entity.id
_entity.type
_entity.pdbx_description
1 polymer ?
#
loop_
_entity_poly.entity_id
_entity_poly.type
_entity_poly.pdbx_seq_one_letter_code
_entity_poly.pdbx_strand_id
1 'polypeptide(L)'
;MADSTDVLLKLSEQRWAEVKQAEDQRSALSNIILLIASAIVGIFTQKGLDRNNLPLSLLLIFLGIYGAIGSRKYRERIHYSLSILKLYRNRLNELHPDAQIEDRRIQAKEFHEKLHPLMTKFHPNYLWVTLHISIAIAGTILTISILRL
;
A
#
# COMPACT_ATOMS: atom_id res chain seq x y z
N MET A 1 -9.91 11.83 -36.91
CA MET A 1 -9.00 12.26 -35.83
C MET A 1 -9.70 11.95 -34.52
N ALA A 2 -9.08 11.22 -33.59
CA ALA A 2 -9.74 10.91 -32.31
C ALA A 2 -10.06 12.21 -31.58
N ASP A 3 -11.25 12.31 -31.01
CA ASP A 3 -11.61 13.48 -30.22
C ASP A 3 -10.66 13.59 -29.01
N SER A 4 -10.31 14.81 -28.63
CA SER A 4 -9.45 15.09 -27.48
C SER A 4 -10.00 14.47 -26.19
N THR A 5 -11.33 14.39 -26.07
CA THR A 5 -12.05 13.70 -25.00
C THR A 5 -11.72 12.21 -24.96
N ASP A 6 -11.81 11.52 -26.09
CA ASP A 6 -11.54 10.08 -26.19
C ASP A 6 -10.11 9.73 -25.77
N VAL A 7 -9.15 10.58 -26.17
CA VAL A 7 -7.74 10.42 -25.79
C VAL A 7 -7.58 10.56 -24.27
N LEU A 8 -8.19 11.56 -23.65
CA LEU A 8 -8.11 11.77 -22.19
C LEU A 8 -8.79 10.64 -21.40
N LEU A 9 -9.92 10.14 -21.87
CA LEU A 9 -10.62 9.01 -21.25
C LEU A 9 -9.76 7.75 -21.32
N LYS A 10 -9.20 7.43 -22.49
CA LYS A 10 -8.31 6.28 -22.66
C LYS A 10 -7.04 6.36 -21.80
N LEU A 11 -6.41 7.54 -21.72
CA LEU A 11 -5.27 7.75 -20.84
C LEU A 11 -5.67 7.62 -19.37
N SER A 12 -6.88 8.03 -19.00
CA SER A 12 -7.41 7.88 -17.65
C SER A 12 -7.63 6.41 -17.29
N GLU A 13 -8.20 5.61 -18.19
CA GLU A 13 -8.36 4.16 -18.00
C GLU A 13 -7.00 3.48 -17.77
N GLN A 14 -6.00 3.81 -18.59
CA GLN A 14 -4.64 3.28 -18.44
C GLN A 14 -4.05 3.65 -17.06
N ARG A 15 -4.19 4.89 -16.60
CA ARG A 15 -3.69 5.30 -15.28
C ARG A 15 -4.43 4.60 -14.13
N TRP A 16 -5.73 4.35 -14.27
CA TRP A 16 -6.47 3.55 -13.30
C TRP A 16 -5.97 2.11 -13.24
N ALA A 17 -5.65 1.51 -14.39
CA ALA A 17 -5.04 0.18 -14.43
C ALA A 17 -3.69 0.14 -13.71
N GLU A 18 -2.84 1.16 -13.90
CA GLU A 18 -1.56 1.29 -13.16
C GLU A 18 -1.77 1.42 -11.64
N VAL A 19 -2.77 2.19 -11.20
CA VAL A 19 -3.11 2.33 -9.77
C VAL A 19 -3.52 0.97 -9.20
N LYS A 20 -4.40 0.25 -9.88
CA LYS A 20 -4.84 -1.08 -9.47
C LYS A 20 -3.67 -2.06 -9.42
N GLN A 21 -2.85 -2.09 -10.46
CA GLN A 21 -1.68 -2.97 -10.53
C GLN A 21 -0.68 -2.68 -9.39
N ALA A 22 -0.43 -1.42 -9.07
CA ALA A 22 0.45 -1.05 -7.95
C ALA A 22 -0.12 -1.52 -6.60
N GLU A 23 -1.43 -1.44 -6.41
CA GLU A 23 -2.11 -1.96 -5.22
C GLU A 23 -2.05 -3.50 -5.15
N ASP A 24 -2.28 -4.18 -6.26
CA ASP A 24 -2.20 -5.64 -6.36
C ASP A 24 -0.77 -6.14 -6.06
N GLN A 25 0.26 -5.47 -6.59
CA GLN A 25 1.66 -5.79 -6.31
C GLN A 25 2.02 -5.57 -4.84
N ARG A 26 1.48 -4.51 -4.22
CA ARG A 26 1.66 -4.20 -2.81
C ARG A 26 1.02 -5.25 -1.90
N SER A 27 -0.16 -5.73 -2.28
CA SER A 27 -0.84 -6.86 -1.63
C SER A 27 -0.05 -8.16 -1.78
N ALA A 28 0.37 -8.51 -2.99
CA ALA A 28 1.16 -9.71 -3.28
C ALA A 28 2.49 -9.73 -2.49
N LEU A 29 3.22 -8.61 -2.48
CA LEU A 29 4.44 -8.44 -1.68
C LEU A 29 4.17 -8.73 -0.20
N SER A 30 3.11 -8.14 0.34
CA SER A 30 2.77 -8.29 1.76
C SER A 30 2.38 -9.72 2.11
N ASN A 31 1.61 -10.40 1.25
CA ASN A 31 1.21 -11.78 1.47
C ASN A 31 2.43 -12.73 1.47
N ILE A 32 3.38 -12.54 0.57
CA ILE A 32 4.61 -13.34 0.53
C ILE A 32 5.43 -13.13 1.82
N ILE A 33 5.58 -11.88 2.26
CA ILE A 33 6.29 -11.56 3.49
C ILE A 33 5.59 -12.19 4.71
N LEU A 34 4.27 -12.08 4.81
CA LEU A 34 3.50 -12.66 5.91
C LEU A 34 3.61 -14.18 5.95
N LEU A 35 3.57 -14.85 4.80
CA LEU A 35 3.73 -16.29 4.69
C LEU A 35 5.09 -16.74 5.22
N ILE A 36 6.17 -16.10 4.75
CA ILE A 36 7.54 -16.41 5.19
C ILE A 36 7.69 -16.10 6.68
N ALA A 37 7.18 -14.96 7.14
CA ALA A 37 7.27 -14.57 8.53
C ALA A 37 6.56 -15.57 9.46
N SER A 38 5.36 -16.00 9.07
CA SER A 38 4.59 -17.00 9.81
C SER A 38 5.30 -18.34 9.87
N ALA A 39 5.92 -18.78 8.77
CA ALA A 39 6.71 -20.01 8.74
C ALA A 39 7.92 -19.94 9.68
N ILE A 40 8.66 -18.83 9.68
CA ILE A 40 9.79 -18.63 10.58
C ILE A 40 9.35 -18.64 12.04
N VAL A 41 8.28 -17.92 12.39
CA VAL A 41 7.72 -17.94 13.74
C VAL A 41 7.30 -19.35 14.15
N GLY A 42 6.67 -20.11 13.25
CA GLY A 42 6.35 -21.52 13.46
C GLY A 42 7.57 -22.37 13.80
N ILE A 43 8.68 -22.20 13.08
CA ILE A 43 9.94 -22.91 13.38
C ILE A 43 10.43 -22.60 14.79
N PHE A 44 10.41 -21.33 15.21
CA PHE A 44 10.80 -20.93 16.57
C PHE A 44 9.90 -21.54 17.64
N THR A 45 8.59 -21.64 17.40
CA THR A 45 7.67 -22.27 18.36
C THR A 45 7.87 -23.78 18.50
N GLN A 46 8.32 -24.46 17.43
CA GLN A 46 8.50 -25.92 17.44
C GLN A 46 9.90 -26.35 17.93
N LYS A 47 10.95 -25.67 17.48
CA LYS A 47 12.34 -26.04 17.76
C LYS A 47 12.95 -25.27 18.94
N GLY A 48 12.25 -24.26 19.45
CA GLY A 48 12.77 -23.35 20.47
C GLY A 48 13.76 -22.34 19.93
N LEU A 49 14.34 -21.57 20.85
CA LEU A 49 15.37 -20.59 20.55
C LEU A 49 16.75 -21.25 20.65
N ASP A 50 17.53 -21.16 19.57
CA ASP A 50 18.91 -21.64 19.49
C ASP A 50 19.74 -20.57 18.76
N ARG A 51 21.02 -20.44 19.10
CA ARG A 51 21.98 -19.55 18.43
C ARG A 51 22.09 -19.83 16.93
N ASN A 52 21.88 -21.09 16.51
CA ASN A 52 21.82 -21.46 15.09
C ASN A 52 20.64 -20.83 14.34
N ASN A 53 19.58 -20.41 15.04
CA ASN A 53 18.40 -19.76 14.44
C ASN A 53 18.54 -18.24 14.32
N LEU A 54 19.68 -17.66 14.72
CA LEU A 54 19.95 -16.22 14.60
C LEU A 54 19.71 -15.69 13.16
N PRO A 55 20.17 -16.36 12.08
CA PRO A 55 19.92 -15.90 10.71
C PRO A 55 18.42 -15.77 10.36
N LEU A 56 17.57 -16.65 10.89
CA LEU A 56 16.13 -16.58 10.66
C LEU A 56 15.49 -15.37 11.34
N SER A 57 15.96 -15.01 12.54
CA SER A 57 15.49 -13.79 13.22
C SER A 57 15.91 -12.51 12.49
N LEU A 58 17.15 -12.48 11.96
CA LEU A 58 17.63 -11.36 11.15
C LEU A 58 16.87 -11.25 9.82
N LEU A 59 16.51 -12.38 9.20
CA LEU A 59 15.67 -12.41 8.01
C LEU A 59 14.29 -11.81 8.28
N LEU A 60 13.66 -12.06 9.44
CA LEU A 60 12.40 -11.40 9.82
C LEU A 60 12.54 -9.88 9.91
N ILE A 61 13.63 -9.39 10.51
CA ILE A 61 13.92 -7.95 10.58
C ILE A 61 14.02 -7.38 9.16
N PHE A 62 14.82 -8.02 8.31
CA PHE A 62 15.01 -7.59 6.93
C PHE A 62 13.70 -7.58 6.14
N LEU A 63 12.89 -8.64 6.23
CA LEU A 63 11.60 -8.73 5.54
C LEU A 63 10.61 -7.68 6.03
N GLY A 64 10.55 -7.41 7.34
CA GLY A 64 9.70 -6.35 7.89
C GLY A 64 10.11 -4.96 7.41
N ILE A 65 11.41 -4.65 7.40
CA ILE A 65 11.91 -3.37 6.85
C ILE A 65 11.62 -3.27 5.35
N TYR A 66 11.90 -4.34 4.59
CA TYR A 66 11.66 -4.40 3.15
C TYR A 66 10.18 -4.21 2.81
N GLY A 67 9.27 -4.87 3.52
CA GLY A 67 7.84 -4.73 3.33
C GLY A 67 7.31 -3.33 3.65
N ALA A 68 7.86 -2.69 4.69
CA ALA A 68 7.50 -1.31 5.05
C ALA A 68 7.94 -0.31 3.95
N ILE A 69 9.18 -0.44 3.46
CA ILE A 69 9.70 0.38 2.36
C ILE A 69 8.92 0.14 1.08
N GLY A 70 8.70 -1.13 0.72
CA GLY A 70 7.93 -1.52 -0.48
C GLY A 70 6.51 -0.97 -0.45
N SER A 71 5.82 -1.10 0.68
CA SER A 71 4.48 -0.54 0.86
C SER A 71 4.44 0.97 0.64
N ARG A 72 5.41 1.69 1.20
CA ARG A 72 5.53 3.14 1.02
C ARG A 72 5.88 3.52 -0.43
N LYS A 73 6.71 2.72 -1.11
CA LYS A 73 7.08 2.95 -2.51
C LYS A 73 5.89 2.77 -3.45
N TYR A 74 5.11 1.71 -3.28
CA TYR A 74 3.89 1.53 -4.06
C TYR A 74 2.86 2.63 -3.78
N ARG A 75 2.76 3.09 -2.54
CA ARG A 75 1.89 4.23 -2.19
C ARG A 75 2.25 5.51 -2.92
N GLU A 76 3.55 5.80 -3.04
CA GLU A 76 4.07 6.93 -3.80
C GLU A 76 3.69 6.80 -5.29
N ARG A 77 3.87 5.61 -5.88
CA ARG A 77 3.49 5.35 -7.27
C ARG A 77 1.99 5.53 -7.51
N ILE A 78 1.15 5.04 -6.60
CA ILE A 78 -0.32 5.23 -6.65
C ILE A 78 -0.66 6.72 -6.61
N HIS A 79 -0.05 7.48 -5.70
CA HIS A 79 -0.26 8.94 -5.59
C HIS A 79 0.14 9.67 -6.87
N TYR A 80 1.25 9.28 -7.49
CA TYR A 80 1.69 9.85 -8.75
C TYR A 80 0.64 9.65 -9.86
N SER A 81 0.17 8.41 -10.07
CA SER A 81 -0.84 8.13 -11.10
C SER A 81 -2.18 8.81 -10.80
N LEU A 82 -2.61 8.89 -9.54
CA LEU A 82 -3.80 9.63 -9.12
C LEU A 82 -3.68 11.14 -9.35
N SER A 83 -2.48 11.70 -9.21
CA SER A 83 -2.23 13.12 -9.47
C SER A 83 -2.37 13.43 -10.97
N ILE A 84 -1.90 12.54 -11.83
CA ILE A 84 -2.10 12.65 -13.29
C ILE A 84 -3.60 12.53 -13.64
N LEU A 85 -4.30 11.56 -13.04
CA LEU A 85 -5.75 11.40 -13.24
C LEU A 85 -6.53 12.66 -12.86
N LYS A 86 -6.11 13.36 -11.81
CA LYS A 86 -6.70 14.66 -11.45
C LYS A 86 -6.52 15.69 -12.58
N LEU A 87 -5.36 15.76 -13.21
CA LEU A 87 -5.12 16.67 -14.33
C LEU A 87 -6.01 16.35 -15.54
N TYR A 88 -6.15 15.07 -15.89
CA TYR A 88 -7.04 14.64 -16.98
C TYR A 88 -8.50 14.99 -16.68
N ARG A 89 -8.95 14.75 -15.44
CA ARG A 89 -10.30 15.10 -15.01
C ARG A 89 -10.56 16.60 -15.07
N ASN A 90 -9.61 17.43 -14.61
CA ASN A 90 -9.73 18.87 -14.69
C ASN A 90 -9.91 19.31 -16.15
N ARG A 91 -9.12 18.77 -17.07
CA ARG A 91 -9.23 19.07 -18.50
C ARG A 91 -10.56 18.60 -19.10
N LEU A 92 -11.05 17.43 -18.70
CA LEU A 92 -12.37 16.93 -19.13
C LEU A 92 -13.50 17.85 -18.63
N ASN A 93 -13.39 18.37 -17.41
CA ASN A 93 -14.38 19.31 -16.86
C ASN A 93 -14.36 20.67 -17.59
N GLU A 94 -13.21 21.12 -18.10
CA GLU A 94 -13.12 22.31 -18.96
C GLU A 94 -13.75 22.08 -20.35
N LEU A 95 -13.56 20.89 -20.92
CA LEU A 95 -14.12 20.54 -22.24
C LEU A 95 -15.63 20.28 -22.18
N HIS A 96 -16.12 19.73 -21.05
CA HIS A 96 -17.52 19.33 -20.85
C HIS A 96 -18.06 19.88 -19.52
N PRO A 97 -18.25 21.21 -19.40
CA PRO A 97 -18.71 21.83 -18.16
C PRO A 97 -20.08 21.33 -17.72
N ASP A 98 -20.97 21.02 -18.67
CA ASP A 98 -22.32 20.53 -18.42
C ASP A 98 -22.35 19.15 -17.72
N ALA A 99 -21.25 18.38 -17.81
CA ALA A 99 -21.14 17.10 -17.13
C ALA A 99 -20.96 17.24 -15.61
N GLN A 100 -20.57 18.43 -15.12
CA GLN A 100 -20.42 18.75 -13.69
C GLN A 100 -19.58 17.72 -12.92
N ILE A 101 -18.49 17.24 -13.55
CA ILE A 101 -17.70 16.11 -13.05
C ILE A 101 -17.09 16.43 -11.68
N GLU A 102 -16.53 17.63 -11.53
CA GLU A 102 -15.90 18.03 -10.28
C GLU A 102 -16.91 18.29 -9.17
N ASP A 103 -18.07 18.90 -9.48
CA ASP A 103 -19.12 19.16 -8.50
C ASP A 103 -19.70 17.86 -7.94
N ARG A 104 -20.01 16.90 -8.81
CA ARG A 104 -20.47 15.56 -8.40
C ARG A 104 -19.44 14.85 -7.54
N ARG A 105 -18.15 15.02 -7.84
CA ARG A 105 -17.06 14.46 -7.03
C ARG A 105 -16.96 15.09 -5.66
N ILE A 106 -17.08 16.42 -5.57
CA ILE A 106 -17.06 17.15 -4.29
C ILE A 106 -18.24 16.70 -3.43
N GLN A 107 -19.45 16.63 -4.00
CA GLN A 107 -20.63 16.12 -3.30
C GLN A 107 -20.43 14.69 -2.79
N ALA A 108 -19.89 13.79 -3.62
CA ALA A 108 -19.58 12.43 -3.21
C ALA A 108 -18.53 12.37 -2.09
N LYS A 109 -17.51 13.24 -2.15
CA LYS A 109 -16.48 13.35 -1.11
C LYS A 109 -17.08 13.83 0.22
N GLU A 110 -17.88 14.89 0.20
CA GLU A 110 -18.54 15.42 1.40
C GLU A 110 -19.48 14.39 2.03
N PHE A 111 -20.25 13.68 1.19
CA PHE A 111 -21.11 12.59 1.65
C PHE A 111 -20.29 11.48 2.33
N HIS A 112 -19.19 11.07 1.73
CA HIS A 112 -18.29 10.07 2.31
C HIS A 112 -17.65 10.54 3.63
N GLU A 113 -17.18 11.78 3.69
CA GLU A 113 -16.58 12.36 4.91
C GLU A 113 -17.59 12.47 6.05
N LYS A 114 -18.86 12.79 5.75
CA LYS A 114 -19.95 12.80 6.73
C LYS A 114 -20.27 11.40 7.27
N LEU A 115 -20.24 10.37 6.43
CA LEU A 115 -20.49 8.99 6.84
C LEU A 115 -19.33 8.36 7.61
N HIS A 116 -18.09 8.75 7.32
CA HIS A 116 -16.90 8.11 7.87
C HIS A 116 -15.88 9.09 8.48
N PRO A 117 -16.28 9.93 9.47
CA PRO A 117 -15.47 11.04 9.97
C PRO A 117 -14.17 10.62 10.67
N LEU A 118 -14.11 9.39 11.18
CA LEU A 118 -12.91 8.82 11.78
C LEU A 118 -11.99 8.22 10.71
N MET A 119 -12.54 7.48 9.75
CA MET A 119 -11.74 6.69 8.81
C MET A 119 -11.11 7.56 7.71
N THR A 120 -11.70 8.72 7.42
CA THR A 120 -11.11 9.71 6.50
C THR A 120 -9.83 10.33 7.05
N LYS A 121 -9.60 10.29 8.37
CA LYS A 121 -8.36 10.76 9.01
C LYS A 121 -7.24 9.73 8.96
N PHE A 122 -7.58 8.44 8.96
CA PHE A 122 -6.60 7.36 8.93
C PHE A 122 -6.23 7.00 7.50
N HIS A 123 -5.01 7.36 7.12
CA HIS A 123 -4.50 7.00 5.81
C HIS A 123 -4.26 5.47 5.73
N PRO A 124 -4.85 4.73 4.76
CA PRO A 124 -4.70 3.28 4.66
C PRO A 124 -3.24 2.79 4.65
N ASN A 125 -2.34 3.54 4.02
CA ASN A 125 -0.88 3.31 4.06
C ASN A 125 -0.30 3.03 5.46
N TYR A 126 -0.80 3.67 6.52
CA TYR A 126 -0.31 3.42 7.87
C TYR A 126 -0.53 1.97 8.30
N LEU A 127 -1.66 1.37 7.95
CA LEU A 127 -1.95 -0.03 8.29
C LEU A 127 -0.89 -0.98 7.72
N TRP A 128 -0.49 -0.74 6.48
CA TRP A 128 0.50 -1.59 5.79
C TRP A 128 1.91 -1.40 6.31
N VAL A 129 2.30 -0.16 6.58
CA VAL A 129 3.62 0.11 7.16
C VAL A 129 3.70 -0.46 8.58
N THR A 130 2.66 -0.27 9.40
CA THR A 130 2.60 -0.79 10.77
C THR A 130 2.64 -2.32 10.80
N LEU A 131 1.95 -2.99 9.88
CA LEU A 131 2.02 -4.45 9.72
C LEU A 131 3.46 -4.94 9.54
N HIS A 132 4.20 -4.33 8.63
CA HIS A 132 5.57 -4.72 8.32
C HIS A 132 6.56 -4.32 9.43
N ILE A 133 6.35 -3.17 10.07
CA ILE A 133 7.09 -2.78 11.28
C ILE A 133 6.89 -3.81 12.40
N SER A 134 5.68 -4.35 12.58
CA SER A 134 5.41 -5.37 13.60
C SER A 134 6.24 -6.64 13.38
N ILE A 135 6.45 -7.04 12.12
CA ILE A 135 7.31 -8.17 11.76
C ILE A 135 8.77 -7.87 12.10
N ALA A 136 9.24 -6.65 11.80
CA ALA A 136 10.61 -6.24 12.12
C ALA A 136 10.86 -6.20 13.64
N ILE A 137 9.89 -5.73 14.41
CA ILE A 137 9.93 -5.74 15.88
C ILE A 137 9.98 -7.19 16.40
N ALA A 138 9.14 -8.08 15.87
CA ALA A 138 9.16 -9.49 16.27
C ALA A 138 10.53 -10.14 15.99
N GLY A 139 11.12 -9.89 14.81
CA GLY A 139 12.48 -10.32 14.48
C GLY A 139 13.52 -9.80 15.48
N THR A 140 13.42 -8.53 15.86
CA THR A 140 14.33 -7.88 16.81
C THR A 140 14.23 -8.50 18.21
N ILE A 141 13.01 -8.75 18.70
CA ILE A 141 12.78 -9.42 19.98
C ILE A 141 13.39 -10.83 19.97
N LEU A 142 13.21 -11.58 18.89
CA LEU A 142 13.78 -12.91 18.73
C LEU A 142 15.31 -12.86 18.70
N THR A 143 15.90 -11.95 17.92
CA THR A 143 17.36 -11.74 17.87
C THR A 143 17.93 -11.45 19.26
N ILE A 144 17.33 -10.52 20.01
CA ILE A 144 17.78 -10.18 21.38
C ILE A 144 17.67 -11.38 22.30
N SER A 145 16.58 -12.15 22.20
CA SER A 145 16.36 -13.33 23.03
C SER A 145 17.40 -14.42 22.75
N ILE A 146 17.73 -14.66 21.47
CA ILE A 146 18.75 -15.63 21.05
C ILE A 146 20.16 -15.22 21.51
N LEU A 147 20.49 -13.93 21.46
CA LEU A 147 21.80 -13.43 21.92
C LEU A 147 21.99 -13.52 23.44
N ARG A 148 20.91 -13.70 24.20
CA ARG A 148 20.93 -13.86 25.67
C ARG A 148 20.99 -15.32 26.13
N LEU A 149 20.84 -16.28 25.22
CA LEU A 149 21.06 -17.71 25.47
C LEU A 149 22.57 -18.01 25.53
#